data_AF-A0A392R613-F1
#
_entry.id   AF-A0A392R613-F1
#
_cell.length_a   1.000
_cell.length_b   1.000
_cell.length_c   1.000
_cell.angle_alpha   90.00
_cell.angle_beta   90.00
_cell.angle_gamma   90.00
#
_symmetry.space_group_name_H-M   'P 1'
#
loop_
_entity.id
_entity.type
_entity.pdbx_description
1 polymer ?
#
loop_
_entity_poly.entity_id
_entity_poly.type
_entity_poly.pdbx_seq_one_letter_code
_entity_poly.pdbx_strand_id
1 'polypeptide(L)'
;AFSGERLHFQEGGFPKLKELDLTRLSRLSSVSIDEEALLGLEHLRFNNNPQLKMLPQDLQNLKNLQFLGFADMPATLVDSIDPEKGGPCHWMINHIPLVLIRQKVGSRFNDYELRPIPTQCGQLQIAVNSSLFKFRYATVL
;
A
#
# COMPACT_ATOMS: atom_id res chain seq x y z
N ALA A 1 -5.11 14.09 16.72
CA ALA A 1 -4.33 13.08 15.96
C ALA A 1 -4.58 11.72 16.59
N PHE A 2 -4.68 10.67 15.79
CA PHE A 2 -4.82 9.31 16.31
C PHE A 2 -3.56 8.90 17.08
N SER A 3 -3.71 8.46 18.32
CA SER A 3 -2.60 8.06 19.21
C SER A 3 -2.71 6.62 19.69
N GLY A 4 -3.64 5.85 19.11
CA GLY A 4 -3.84 4.45 19.42
C GLY A 4 -2.78 3.57 18.78
N GLU A 5 -2.67 2.33 19.28
CA GLU A 5 -1.77 1.32 18.72
C GLU A 5 -2.44 0.46 17.66
N ARG A 6 -3.78 0.36 17.71
CA ARG A 6 -4.59 -0.48 16.84
C ARG A 6 -5.66 0.37 16.16
N LEU A 7 -5.66 0.36 14.84
CA LEU A 7 -6.70 1.00 14.05
C LEU A 7 -7.64 -0.08 13.50
N HIS A 8 -8.91 -0.01 13.86
CA HIS A 8 -9.92 -0.98 13.43
C HIS A 8 -10.97 -0.29 12.58
N PHE A 9 -11.11 -0.74 11.33
CA PHE A 9 -12.20 -0.37 10.46
C PHE A 9 -13.30 -1.43 10.59
N GLN A 10 -14.40 -1.02 11.22
CA GLN A 10 -15.55 -1.87 11.49
C GLN A 10 -16.37 -2.15 10.23
N GLU A 11 -17.12 -3.25 10.23
CA GLU A 11 -18.10 -3.59 9.19
C GLU A 11 -18.98 -2.39 8.81
N GLY A 12 -19.16 -2.17 7.51
CA GLY A 12 -19.91 -1.03 6.98
C GLY A 12 -19.25 0.34 7.20
N GLY A 13 -18.03 0.38 7.76
CA GLY A 13 -17.26 1.59 7.97
C GLY A 13 -16.81 2.24 6.67
N PHE A 14 -17.09 3.53 6.51
CA PHE A 14 -16.59 4.38 5.42
C PHE A 14 -16.81 3.82 3.99
N PRO A 15 -18.03 3.39 3.60
CA PRO A 15 -18.27 2.68 2.34
C PRO A 15 -18.02 3.54 1.09
N LYS A 16 -17.99 4.87 1.23
CA LYS A 16 -17.75 5.83 0.14
C LYS A 16 -16.32 6.39 0.09
N LEU A 17 -15.46 6.01 1.05
CA LEU A 17 -14.09 6.53 1.11
C LEU A 17 -13.25 5.90 0.01
N LYS A 18 -12.68 6.73 -0.87
CA LYS A 18 -11.85 6.27 -2.00
C LYS A 18 -10.36 6.28 -1.73
N GLU A 19 -9.91 7.19 -0.86
CA GLU A 19 -8.50 7.34 -0.53
C GLU A 19 -8.30 7.37 0.98
N LEU A 20 -7.30 6.62 1.44
CA LEU A 20 -6.91 6.57 2.83
C LEU A 20 -5.38 6.69 2.93
N ASP A 21 -4.93 7.68 3.69
CA ASP A 21 -3.53 7.89 4.01
C ASP A 21 -3.31 7.76 5.52
N LEU A 22 -2.50 6.80 5.90
CA LEU A 22 -2.06 6.58 7.27
C LEU A 22 -0.65 7.15 7.40
N THR A 23 -0.59 8.44 7.75
CA THR A 23 0.67 9.21 7.84
C THR A 23 1.05 9.50 9.29
N ARG A 24 2.32 9.25 9.66
CA ARG A 24 2.95 9.66 10.93
C ARG A 24 2.22 9.14 12.17
N LEU A 25 1.67 7.93 12.11
CA LEU A 25 1.03 7.27 13.25
C LEU A 25 2.09 6.51 14.04
N SER A 26 2.86 7.26 14.84
CA SER A 26 4.07 6.79 15.53
C SER A 26 3.88 5.58 16.46
N ARG A 27 2.65 5.35 16.94
CA ARG A 27 2.29 4.21 17.80
C ARG A 27 1.52 3.10 17.08
N LEU A 28 1.08 3.31 15.85
CA LEU A 28 0.28 2.34 15.12
C LEU A 28 1.13 1.09 14.84
N SER A 29 0.73 -0.03 15.43
CA SER A 29 1.39 -1.33 15.29
C SER A 29 0.54 -2.36 14.57
N SER A 30 -0.78 -2.15 14.52
CA SER A 30 -1.70 -3.04 13.82
C SER A 30 -2.89 -2.29 13.22
N VAL A 31 -3.34 -2.78 12.06
CA VAL A 31 -4.59 -2.39 11.41
C VAL A 31 -5.45 -3.63 11.31
N SER A 32 -6.75 -3.52 11.54
CA SER A 32 -7.73 -4.58 11.27
C SER A 32 -8.85 -3.99 10.40
N ILE A 33 -9.32 -4.79 9.45
CA ILE A 33 -10.31 -4.37 8.45
C ILE A 33 -11.35 -5.48 8.38
N ASP A 34 -12.53 -5.23 8.98
CA ASP A 34 -13.62 -6.20 8.91
C ASP A 34 -14.09 -6.38 7.46
N GLU A 35 -14.83 -7.46 7.22
CA GLU A 35 -15.57 -7.62 5.96
C GLU A 35 -16.52 -6.43 5.75
N GLU A 36 -16.78 -6.06 4.51
CA GLU A 36 -17.62 -4.90 4.13
C GLU A 36 -17.17 -3.52 4.66
N ALA A 37 -16.02 -3.42 5.35
CA ALA A 37 -15.39 -2.14 5.65
C ALA A 37 -14.68 -1.60 4.41
N LEU A 38 -14.65 -0.26 4.24
CA LEU A 38 -13.85 0.40 3.20
C LEU A 38 -14.14 -0.11 1.77
N LEU A 39 -15.37 -0.54 1.48
CA LEU A 39 -15.75 -1.12 0.19
C LEU A 39 -15.39 -0.24 -1.01
N GLY A 40 -15.48 1.08 -0.86
CA GLY A 40 -15.15 2.03 -1.92
C GLY A 40 -13.67 2.39 -2.06
N LEU A 41 -12.78 1.79 -1.26
CA LEU A 41 -11.39 2.23 -1.17
C LEU A 41 -10.59 1.80 -2.41
N GLU A 42 -10.00 2.78 -3.08
CA GLU A 42 -9.22 2.62 -4.31
C GLU A 42 -7.72 2.86 -4.05
N HIS A 43 -7.36 3.78 -3.15
CA HIS A 43 -5.97 4.12 -2.85
C HIS A 43 -5.68 4.03 -1.34
N LEU A 44 -4.68 3.24 -0.97
CA LEU A 44 -4.17 3.13 0.40
C LEU A 44 -2.70 3.52 0.45
N ARG A 45 -2.33 4.41 1.37
CA ARG A 45 -0.95 4.84 1.59
C ARG A 45 -0.56 4.68 3.05
N PHE A 46 0.64 4.13 3.27
CA PHE A 46 1.30 4.12 4.56
C PHE A 46 2.55 4.99 4.48
N ASN A 47 2.62 5.99 5.36
CA ASN A 47 3.73 6.92 5.38
C ASN A 47 4.24 7.12 6.80
N ASN A 48 5.50 6.78 7.07
CA ASN A 48 6.15 7.04 8.35
C ASN A 48 5.39 6.44 9.56
N ASN A 49 5.11 5.14 9.51
CA ASN A 49 4.52 4.38 10.62
C ASN A 49 5.55 3.38 11.17
N PRO A 50 6.46 3.81 12.08
CA PRO A 50 7.63 3.03 12.47
C PRO A 50 7.31 1.74 13.25
N GLN A 51 6.11 1.63 13.84
CA GLN A 51 5.69 0.45 14.60
C GLN A 51 4.87 -0.54 13.77
N LEU A 52 4.44 -0.17 12.56
CA LEU A 52 3.66 -1.05 11.67
C LEU A 52 4.63 -1.92 10.86
N LYS A 53 4.89 -3.13 11.37
CA LYS A 53 5.91 -4.04 10.84
C LYS A 53 5.38 -5.10 9.89
N MET A 54 4.06 -5.28 9.82
CA MET A 54 3.39 -6.25 8.97
C MET A 54 2.12 -5.63 8.39
N LEU A 55 1.68 -6.13 7.25
CA LEU A 55 0.38 -5.79 6.67
C LEU A 55 -0.75 -6.50 7.42
N PRO A 56 -1.97 -5.90 7.45
CA PRO A 56 -3.15 -6.59 7.95
C PRO A 56 -3.44 -7.82 7.07
N GLN A 57 -3.67 -8.99 7.68
CA GLN A 57 -4.08 -10.19 6.93
C GLN A 57 -5.39 -9.96 6.17
N ASP A 58 -6.23 -9.10 6.73
CA ASP A 58 -7.52 -8.71 6.18
C ASP A 58 -7.43 -7.70 5.02
N LEU A 59 -6.22 -7.39 4.53
CA LEU A 59 -6.05 -6.50 3.37
C LEU A 59 -6.82 -7.01 2.14
N GLN A 60 -6.98 -8.33 2.03
CA GLN A 60 -7.78 -8.99 1.00
C GLN A 60 -9.27 -8.60 1.00
N ASN A 61 -9.78 -7.99 2.08
CA ASN A 61 -11.15 -7.49 2.15
C ASN A 61 -11.34 -6.24 1.28
N LEU A 62 -10.26 -5.53 0.94
CA LEU A 62 -10.28 -4.34 0.10
C LEU A 62 -10.40 -4.68 -1.40
N LYS A 63 -11.57 -5.17 -1.81
CA LYS A 63 -11.80 -5.70 -3.18
C LYS A 63 -11.59 -4.69 -4.30
N ASN A 64 -11.77 -3.39 -4.03
CA ASN A 64 -11.66 -2.32 -5.02
C ASN A 64 -10.30 -1.62 -5.01
N LEU A 65 -9.35 -2.08 -4.19
CA LEU A 65 -8.06 -1.42 -4.04
C LEU A 65 -7.23 -1.50 -5.33
N GLN A 66 -6.93 -0.33 -5.91
CA GLN A 66 -6.15 -0.20 -7.14
C GLN A 66 -4.68 0.11 -6.85
N PHE A 67 -4.41 0.78 -5.73
CA PHE A 67 -3.10 1.29 -5.39
C PHE A 67 -2.75 1.08 -3.92
N LEU A 68 -1.54 0.59 -3.67
CA LEU A 68 -0.92 0.51 -2.37
C LEU A 68 0.46 1.16 -2.37
N GLY A 69 0.62 2.21 -1.56
CA GLY A 69 1.87 2.97 -1.46
C GLY A 69 2.53 2.86 -0.11
N PHE A 70 3.86 2.74 -0.11
CA PHE A 70 4.69 2.76 1.10
C PHE A 70 5.73 3.86 1.03
N ALA A 71 5.84 4.67 2.07
CA ALA A 71 6.87 5.69 2.24
C ALA A 71 7.41 5.69 3.67
N ASP A 72 8.73 5.75 3.83
CA ASP A 72 9.38 5.80 5.15
C ASP A 72 8.88 4.71 6.12
N MET A 73 8.63 3.50 5.58
CA MET A 73 8.11 2.36 6.34
C MET A 73 9.25 1.47 6.87
N PRO A 74 9.03 0.72 7.96
CA PRO A 74 10.03 -0.22 8.46
C PRO A 74 10.47 -1.22 7.40
N ALA A 75 11.78 -1.46 7.31
CA ALA A 75 12.34 -2.46 6.40
C ALA A 75 11.73 -3.85 6.61
N THR A 76 11.37 -4.20 7.85
CA THR A 76 10.69 -5.47 8.15
C THR A 76 9.38 -5.64 7.38
N LEU A 77 8.61 -4.56 7.19
CA LEU A 77 7.36 -4.60 6.42
C LEU A 77 7.66 -4.64 4.93
N VAL A 78 8.52 -3.71 4.46
CA VAL A 78 8.87 -3.59 3.04
C VAL A 78 9.48 -4.87 2.50
N ASP A 79 10.40 -5.47 3.25
CA ASP A 79 11.10 -6.70 2.84
C ASP A 79 10.17 -7.91 2.91
N SER A 80 9.16 -7.90 3.79
CA SER A 80 8.18 -8.98 3.87
C SER A 80 7.32 -9.12 2.62
N ILE A 81 7.12 -8.04 1.86
CA ILE A 81 6.30 -8.02 0.64
C ILE A 81 7.12 -8.01 -0.64
N ASP A 82 8.44 -7.89 -0.54
CA ASP A 82 9.33 -7.75 -1.68
C ASP A 82 9.73 -9.13 -2.22
N PRO A 83 9.32 -9.50 -3.45
CA PRO A 83 9.62 -10.81 -4.00
C PRO A 83 11.13 -10.97 -4.30
N GLU A 84 11.85 -9.88 -4.58
CA GLU A 84 13.31 -9.92 -4.80
C GLU A 84 14.07 -10.29 -3.53
N LYS A 85 13.46 -10.05 -2.36
CA LYS A 85 14.00 -10.42 -1.04
C LYS A 85 13.43 -11.73 -0.49
N GLY A 86 12.63 -12.45 -1.28
CA GLY A 86 11.94 -13.66 -0.83
C GLY A 86 10.88 -13.39 0.24
N GLY A 87 10.24 -12.22 0.19
CA GLY A 87 9.26 -11.77 1.18
C GLY A 87 8.08 -12.75 1.34
N PRO A 88 7.85 -13.31 2.55
CA PRO A 88 6.82 -14.33 2.77
C PRO A 88 5.39 -13.79 2.70
N CYS A 89 5.21 -12.48 2.75
CA CYS A 89 3.92 -11.78 2.72
C CYS A 89 3.57 -11.26 1.33
N HIS A 90 4.37 -11.56 0.29
CA HIS A 90 4.13 -11.07 -1.07
C HIS A 90 2.74 -11.44 -1.61
N TRP A 91 2.23 -12.62 -1.27
CA TRP A 91 0.91 -13.10 -1.68
C TRP A 91 -0.24 -12.17 -1.26
N MET A 92 -0.06 -11.40 -0.17
CA MET A 92 -1.08 -10.48 0.35
C MET A 92 -1.39 -9.32 -0.58
N ILE A 93 -0.46 -8.95 -1.46
CA ILE A 93 -0.59 -7.81 -2.37
C ILE A 93 -0.84 -8.20 -3.82
N ASN A 94 -0.93 -9.50 -4.13
CA ASN A 94 -1.05 -10.00 -5.51
C ASN A 94 -2.31 -9.53 -6.26
N HIS A 95 -3.38 -9.27 -5.52
CA HIS A 95 -4.65 -8.79 -6.07
C HIS A 95 -4.63 -7.28 -6.38
N ILE A 96 -3.62 -6.55 -5.90
CA ILE A 96 -3.52 -5.10 -6.05
C ILE A 96 -2.80 -4.77 -7.36
N PRO A 97 -3.40 -3.99 -8.27
CA PRO A 97 -2.82 -3.65 -9.56
C PRO A 97 -1.46 -2.93 -9.47
N LEU A 98 -1.35 -1.95 -8.57
CA LEU A 98 -0.16 -1.12 -8.47
C LEU A 98 0.32 -1.01 -7.02
N VAL A 99 1.54 -1.47 -6.77
CA VAL A 99 2.20 -1.37 -5.48
C VAL A 99 3.52 -0.63 -5.65
N LEU A 100 3.70 0.48 -4.95
CA LEU A 100 4.91 1.32 -5.05
C LEU A 100 5.56 1.52 -3.69
N ILE A 101 6.89 1.48 -3.68
CA ILE A 101 7.71 1.82 -2.52
C ILE A 101 8.54 3.05 -2.85
N ARG A 102 8.38 4.10 -2.04
CA ARG A 102 9.23 5.29 -2.09
C ARG A 102 10.58 4.99 -1.46
N GLN A 103 11.63 5.10 -2.26
CA GLN A 103 13.03 4.93 -1.83
C GLN A 103 13.72 6.28 -1.83
N LYS A 104 14.40 6.61 -0.74
CA LYS A 104 15.20 7.83 -0.65
C LYS A 104 16.51 7.63 -1.42
N VAL A 105 16.80 8.51 -2.38
CA VAL A 105 17.99 8.44 -3.24
C VAL A 105 18.98 9.59 -3.01
N GLY A 106 18.58 10.62 -2.27
CA GLY A 106 19.42 11.78 -2.00
C GLY A 106 19.25 12.34 -0.58
N SER A 107 19.86 13.50 -0.35
CA SER A 107 19.86 14.15 0.96
C SER A 107 18.62 15.04 1.17
N ARG A 108 17.96 15.50 0.09
CA ARG A 108 16.77 16.35 0.18
C ARG A 108 15.53 15.49 0.42
N PHE A 109 14.49 16.14 0.96
CA PHE A 109 13.22 15.47 1.24
C PHE A 109 12.49 15.00 -0.02
N ASN A 110 12.71 15.66 -1.16
CA ASN A 110 12.15 15.31 -2.47
C ASN A 110 13.03 14.39 -3.32
N ASP A 111 14.20 14.00 -2.82
CA ASP A 111 15.09 13.09 -3.55
C ASP A 111 14.64 11.66 -3.31
N TYR A 112 13.61 11.22 -4.03
CA TYR A 112 13.09 9.86 -3.97
C TYR A 112 12.79 9.28 -5.35
N GLU A 113 12.85 7.96 -5.41
CA GLU A 113 12.37 7.17 -6.53
C GLU A 113 11.21 6.28 -6.07
N LEU A 114 10.29 5.99 -6.99
CA LEU A 114 9.19 5.06 -6.76
C LEU A 114 9.56 3.73 -7.40
N ARG A 115 9.86 2.73 -6.56
CA ARG A 115 10.11 1.37 -7.03
C ARG A 115 8.80 0.59 -7.08
N PRO A 116 8.39 0.08 -8.25
CA PRO A 116 7.24 -0.82 -8.34
C PRO A 116 7.56 -2.20 -7.76
N ILE A 117 6.62 -2.77 -7.01
CA ILE A 117 6.63 -4.17 -6.61
C ILE A 117 5.76 -4.93 -7.61
N PRO A 118 6.32 -5.93 -8.31
CA PRO A 118 5.54 -6.68 -9.28
C PRO A 118 4.42 -7.45 -8.55
N THR A 119 3.19 -7.35 -9.04
CA THR A 119 2.05 -8.12 -8.54
C THR A 119 1.45 -8.93 -9.67
N GLN A 120 0.76 -10.03 -9.34
CA GLN A 120 0.08 -10.84 -10.34
C GLN A 120 -0.95 -10.02 -11.14
N CYS A 121 -1.73 -9.18 -10.47
CA CYS A 121 -2.72 -8.30 -11.12
C CYS A 121 -2.05 -7.23 -12.01
N GLY A 122 -0.98 -6.59 -11.53
CA GLY A 122 -0.24 -5.57 -12.28
C GLY A 122 0.44 -6.12 -13.53
N GLN A 123 1.02 -7.33 -13.44
CA GLN A 123 1.61 -8.02 -14.59
C GLN A 123 0.57 -8.32 -15.67
N LEU A 124 -0.63 -8.76 -15.28
CA LEU A 124 -1.74 -9.00 -16.22
C LEU A 124 -2.16 -7.69 -16.92
N GLN A 125 -2.26 -6.58 -16.19
CA GLN A 125 -2.60 -5.28 -16.79
C GLN A 125 -1.52 -4.76 -17.74
N ILE A 126 -0.23 -4.95 -17.43
CA ILE A 126 0.87 -4.56 -18.33
C ILE A 126 0.87 -5.42 -19.59
N ALA A 127 0.66 -6.74 -19.46
CA ALA A 127 0.59 -7.65 -20.61
C ALA A 127 -0.55 -7.27 -21.57
N VAL A 128 -1.73 -6.91 -21.03
CA VAL A 128 -2.90 -6.45 -21.80
C VAL A 128 -2.66 -5.10 -22.48
N ASN A 129 -1.89 -4.21 -21.86
CA ASN A 129 -1.67 -2.83 -22.31
C ASN A 129 -0.31 -2.60 -22.99
N SER A 130 0.38 -3.67 -23.41
CA SER A 130 1.69 -3.62 -24.10
C SER A 130 1.68 -2.83 -25.43
N SER A 131 0.51 -2.40 -25.92
CA SER A 131 0.35 -1.44 -27.03
C SER A 131 0.23 0.04 -26.59
N LEU A 132 0.08 0.37 -25.30
CA LEU A 132 -0.32 1.72 -24.83
C LEU A 132 0.40 2.23 -23.55
N PHE A 133 1.29 1.46 -22.92
CA PHE A 133 1.80 1.77 -21.56
C PHE A 133 2.76 2.97 -21.41
N LYS A 134 2.99 3.79 -22.44
CA LYS A 134 3.95 4.91 -22.34
C LYS A 134 3.45 6.17 -21.63
N PHE A 135 2.19 6.25 -21.16
CA PHE A 135 1.60 7.57 -20.87
C PHE A 135 0.90 7.82 -19.52
N ARG A 136 0.92 6.94 -18.51
CA ARG A 136 0.02 7.15 -17.34
C ARG A 136 0.59 7.40 -15.96
N TYR A 137 1.91 7.43 -15.73
CA TYR A 137 2.44 7.72 -14.39
C TYR A 137 3.49 8.82 -14.40
N ALA A 138 3.18 9.92 -15.07
CA ALA A 138 3.77 11.21 -14.77
C ALA A 138 2.61 12.13 -14.37
N THR A 139 2.34 12.19 -13.06
CA THR A 139 1.63 13.27 -12.31
C THR A 139 0.93 12.62 -11.12
N VAL A 140 1.62 12.51 -9.98
CA VAL A 140 1.10 12.93 -8.66
C VAL A 140 2.33 13.39 -7.87
N LEU A 141 2.27 14.64 -7.41
CA LEU A 141 3.29 15.42 -6.72
C LEU A 141 3.74 14.82 -5.38
#